data_AF-A0A6B3F5W4-F1
#
_entry.id   AF-A0A6B3F5W4-F1
#
_cell.length_a   1.000
_cell.length_b   1.000
_cell.length_c   1.000
_cell.angle_alpha   90.00
_cell.angle_beta   90.00
_cell.angle_gamma   90.00
#
_symmetry.space_group_name_H-M   'P 1'
#
loop_
_entity.id
_entity.type
_entity.pdbx_description
1 polymer ?
#
loop_
_entity_poly.entity_id
_entity_poly.type
_entity_poly.pdbx_seq_one_letter_code
_entity_poly.pdbx_strand_id
1 'polypeptide(L)' 'LSGTTTTLNTLNTTLTQLGHTTRFLRVSHAFHSPLMNPILEEFRHTAEQLTYHHPHTPVVSDLYGRL' A
#
# COMPACT_ATOMS: atom_id res chain seq x y z
N LEU A 1 -3.41 -6.55 -4.33
CA LEU A 1 -2.37 -6.31 -5.36
C LEU A 1 -2.40 -4.83 -5.73
N SER A 2 -1.24 -4.20 -5.94
CA SER A 2 -1.13 -2.77 -6.26
C SER A 2 0.02 -2.55 -7.25
N GLY A 3 -0.19 -1.72 -8.26
CA GLY A 3 0.76 -1.51 -9.34
C GLY A 3 0.10 -0.83 -10.56
N THR A 4 0.76 -0.91 -11.71
CA THR A 4 0.22 -0.33 -12.94
C THR A 4 -1.05 -1.06 -13.38
N THR A 5 -1.97 -0.33 -14.01
CA THR A 5 -3.21 -0.92 -14.55
C THR A 5 -2.92 -2.05 -15.54
N THR A 6 -1.88 -1.90 -16.38
CA THR A 6 -1.47 -2.95 -17.33
C THR A 6 -1.09 -4.25 -16.60
N THR A 7 -0.21 -4.17 -15.60
CA THR A 7 0.20 -5.35 -14.82
C THR A 7 -0.98 -5.97 -14.07
N LEU A 8 -1.83 -5.15 -13.46
CA LEU A 8 -3.00 -5.64 -12.71
C LEU A 8 -4.06 -6.26 -13.62
N ASN A 9 -4.25 -5.77 -14.85
CA ASN A 9 -5.13 -6.39 -15.83
C ASN A 9 -4.64 -7.77 -16.25
N THR A 10 -3.33 -7.92 -16.51
CA THR A 10 -2.74 -9.22 -16.81
C THR A 10 -2.96 -10.20 -15.64
N LEU A 11 -2.67 -9.78 -14.41
CA LEU A 11 -2.88 -10.61 -13.22
C LEU A 11 -4.36 -10.95 -13.00
N ASN A 12 -5.26 -10.00 -13.25
CA ASN A 12 -6.69 -10.23 -13.17
C ASN A 12 -7.14 -11.34 -14.12
N THR A 13 -6.67 -11.30 -15.38
CA THR A 13 -6.95 -12.36 -16.37
C THR A 13 -6.41 -13.71 -15.91
N THR A 14 -5.15 -13.78 -15.49
CA THR A 14 -4.54 -15.03 -15.01
C THR A 14 -5.27 -15.59 -13.80
N LEU A 15 -5.57 -14.77 -12.80
CA LEU A 15 -6.29 -15.21 -11.59
C LEU A 15 -7.70 -15.70 -11.91
N THR A 16 -8.41 -15.00 -12.81
CA THR A 16 -9.75 -15.43 -13.25
C THR A 16 -9.69 -16.77 -13.99
N GLN A 17 -8.70 -16.98 -14.85
CA GLN A 17 -8.50 -18.27 -15.55
C GLN A 17 -8.19 -19.41 -14.57
N LEU A 18 -7.54 -19.12 -13.45
CA LEU A 18 -7.29 -20.08 -12.36
C LEU A 18 -8.51 -20.28 -11.44
N GLY A 19 -9.64 -19.63 -11.73
CA GLY A 19 -10.89 -19.77 -10.96
C GLY A 19 -10.97 -18.88 -9.72
N HIS A 20 -10.07 -17.91 -9.55
CA HIS A 20 -10.12 -16.96 -8.45
C HIS A 20 -10.99 -15.75 -8.76
N THR A 21 -11.77 -15.30 -7.77
CA THR A 21 -12.52 -14.05 -7.85
C THR A 21 -11.61 -12.85 -7.56
N THR A 22 -11.65 -11.85 -8.43
CA THR A 22 -10.90 -10.61 -8.29
C THR A 22 -11.85 -9.40 -8.33
N ARG A 23 -11.45 -8.30 -7.71
CA ARG A 23 -12.20 -7.03 -7.75
C ARG A 23 -11.24 -5.85 -7.71
N PHE A 24 -11.34 -4.97 -8.70
CA PHE A 24 -10.63 -3.69 -8.66
C PHE A 24 -11.22 -2.79 -7.56
N LEU A 25 -10.33 -2.13 -6.80
CA LEU A 25 -10.74 -1.15 -5.80
C LEU A 25 -10.91 0.22 -6.46
N ARG A 26 -11.98 0.94 -6.10
CA ARG A 26 -12.22 2.30 -6.58
C ARG A 26 -11.40 3.30 -5.77
N VAL A 27 -10.12 3.43 -6.13
CA VAL A 27 -9.15 4.32 -5.50
C VAL A 27 -8.44 5.16 -6.56
N SER A 28 -7.83 6.28 -6.15
CA SER A 28 -7.13 7.18 -7.07
C SER A 28 -5.71 6.73 -7.42
N HIS A 29 -5.05 5.98 -6.54
CA HIS A 29 -3.65 5.60 -6.69
C HIS A 29 -3.40 4.15 -6.29
N ALA A 30 -2.28 3.62 -6.79
CA ALA A 30 -1.73 2.34 -6.39
C ALA A 30 -0.94 2.46 -5.07
N PHE A 31 -1.64 2.62 -3.95
CA PHE A 31 -1.04 2.66 -2.62
C PHE A 31 -0.24 1.40 -2.30
N HIS A 32 0.80 1.51 -1.47
CA HIS A 32 1.72 0.42 -1.12
C HIS A 32 2.39 -0.27 -2.33
N SER A 33 2.59 0.48 -3.43
CA SER A 33 3.39 0.03 -4.58
C SER A 33 4.55 0.99 -4.82
N PRO A 34 5.57 0.60 -5.61
CA PRO A 34 6.65 1.50 -6.00
C PRO A 34 6.20 2.76 -6.74
N LEU A 35 4.94 2.82 -7.22
CA LEU A 35 4.36 4.04 -7.77
C LEU A 35 4.18 5.15 -6.73
N MET A 36 4.35 4.85 -5.44
CA MET A 36 4.40 5.84 -4.38
C MET A 36 5.79 6.43 -4.13
N ASN A 37 6.84 5.90 -4.76
CA ASN A 37 8.21 6.42 -4.62
C ASN A 37 8.32 7.94 -4.86
N PRO A 38 7.65 8.56 -5.86
CA PRO A 38 7.81 9.98 -6.14
C PRO A 38 7.42 10.89 -4.98
N ILE A 39 6.49 10.48 -4.12
CA ILE A 39 6.01 11.30 -3.00
C ILE A 39 6.80 11.07 -1.70
N LEU A 40 7.66 10.04 -1.64
CA LEU A 40 8.25 9.60 -0.37
C LEU A 40 9.20 10.63 0.24
N GLU A 41 9.93 11.39 -0.59
CA GLU A 41 10.86 12.40 -0.10
C GLU A 41 10.13 13.53 0.62
N GLU A 42 9.14 14.12 -0.03
CA GLU A 42 8.32 15.21 0.51
C GLU A 42 7.53 14.75 1.74
N PHE A 43 6.95 13.54 1.66
CA PHE A 43 6.24 12.95 2.79
C PHE A 43 7.16 12.74 3.99
N ARG A 44 8.39 12.24 3.77
CA ARG A 44 9.38 12.05 4.83
C ARG A 44 9.74 13.38 5.49
N HIS A 45 10.01 14.42 4.71
CA HIS A 45 10.33 15.75 5.25
C HIS A 45 9.20 16.26 6.16
N THR A 46 7.95 16.08 5.76
CA THR A 46 6.78 16.45 6.57
C THR A 46 6.69 15.62 7.85
N ALA A 47 6.88 14.30 7.75
CA ALA A 47 6.82 13.40 8.89
C ALA A 47 7.94 13.65 9.93
N GLU A 48 9.13 14.07 9.49
CA GLU A 48 10.27 14.40 10.36
C GLU A 48 10.02 15.65 11.23
N GLN A 49 9.05 16.50 10.88
CA GLN A 49 8.68 17.67 11.68
C GLN A 49 7.83 17.33 12.91
N LEU A 50 7.36 16.09 13.04
CA LEU A 50 6.53 15.65 14.16
C LEU A 50 7.40 15.24 15.36
N THR A 51 6.92 15.56 16.56
CA THR A 51 7.47 14.98 17.79
C THR A 51 6.75 13.66 18.07
N TYR A 52 7.51 12.56 18.09
CA TYR A 52 6.98 11.21 18.35
C TYR A 52 7.06 10.88 19.84
N HIS A 53 5.96 10.35 20.39
CA HIS A 53 5.89 9.88 21.77
C HIS A 53 5.65 8.37 21.79
N HIS A 54 6.13 7.72 22.85
CA HIS A 54 5.83 6.30 23.05
C HIS A 54 4.32 6.10 23.22
N PRO A 55 3.72 5.10 22.54
CA PRO A 55 2.30 4.84 22.70
C PRO A 55 2.02 4.31 24.12
N HIS A 56 1.00 4.85 24.80
CA HIS A 56 0.57 4.32 26.10
C HIS A 56 -0.28 3.05 25.98
N THR A 57 -0.89 2.84 24.81
CA THR A 57 -1.66 1.66 24.44
C THR A 57 -0.88 0.85 23.41
N PRO A 58 -0.79 -0.49 23.53
CA PRO A 58 -0.12 -1.30 22.51
C PRO A 58 -0.68 -1.07 21.10
N VAL A 59 0.20 -1.00 20.12
CA VAL A 59 -0.14 -0.80 18.71
C VAL A 59 0.30 -2.02 17.92
N VAL A 60 -0.64 -2.72 17.29
CA VAL A 60 -0.29 -3.73 16.30
C VAL A 60 0.17 -3.01 15.04
N SER A 61 1.45 -3.15 14.72
CA SER A 61 2.02 -2.47 13.55
C SER A 61 1.67 -3.21 12.27
N ASP A 62 1.08 -2.51 11.29
CA ASP A 62 0.87 -3.04 9.94
C ASP A 62 2.19 -3.26 9.17
N LEU A 63 3.29 -2.64 9.63
CA LEU A 63 4.62 -2.81 9.02
C LEU A 63 5.35 -4.05 9.57
N TYR A 64 5.30 -4.26 10.89
CA TYR A 64 6.01 -5.36 11.55
C TYR A 64 5.14 -6.60 11.78
N GLY A 65 3.82 -6.49 11.62
CA GLY A 65 2.87 -7.60 11.78
C GLY A 65 2.78 -8.15 13.20
N ARG A 66 3.10 -7.34 14.21
CA ARG A 66 3.11 -7.74 15.62
C ARG A 66 2.80 -6.56 16.55
N LEU A 67 2.42 -6.90 17.80
CA LEU A 67 2.32 -5.98 18.94
C LEU A 67 3.68 -5.37 19.29
#